data_AF-A0AAE9F1E9-F1
#
_entry.id   AF-A0AAE9F1E9-F1
#
_cell.length_a   1.000
_cell.length_b   1.000
_cell.length_c   1.000
_cell.angle_alpha   90.00
_cell.angle_beta   90.00
_cell.angle_gamma   90.00
#
_symmetry.space_group_name_H-M   'P 1'
#
loop_
_entity.id
_entity.type
_entity.pdbx_description
1 polymer ?
#
loop_
_entity_poly.entity_id
_entity_poly.type
_entity_poly.pdbx_seq_one_letter_code
_entity_poly.pdbx_strand_id
1 'polypeptide(L)'
;MSQVGDSVEEKAHNEKMDDSRKTSSILCFNLTRYLILILTLTCLTLLQMNSLTFNFTVICMSDIVDESHALNPNATHWFEDSNMKSLVFSSMAIGGLLGLLAAMPLMHRVGVRKVLSICGVFSIIGTVLFPLAVEWNFASVLVVRFLQGLGISMVFTVLGSVPIAWAPNNESSTFLAVLSCAFQMSNVICMPISGFLCESSLGWRSIYYLFGIITTICFLIFYFFYTDSPKDHRNVSNQELSLILQDKTTTHKESVPYLAICKDPCVLVTWLSNVGGNLGFLTLVLYGPTYLREVLHFEVRGTGFASALPFLLSAAVKSIAGQLSDRCNFVSERVRFTICGIISRLGLAIGYIGMATTSSTLVAQIAFTFSIAVSGLNIMGTVKCLQLRCKQHVHFAVSAIALMAYVIQFGAPILVGIICPDNTPEQWGWLFMIIGVIVFATSAPFPWFTTAEPAEYTLPREQQEEMKKQRELEECC
;
A
#
# COMPACT_ATOMS: atom_id res chain seq x y z
N MET A 1 38.02 -34.94 14.94
CA MET A 1 37.65 -34.67 16.35
C MET A 1 37.44 -33.18 16.67
N SER A 2 37.86 -32.22 15.82
CA SER A 2 37.64 -30.78 16.07
C SER A 2 36.20 -30.28 15.79
N GLN A 3 35.47 -30.87 14.83
CA GLN A 3 34.13 -30.40 14.45
C GLN A 3 32.99 -30.81 15.42
N VAL A 4 33.24 -31.76 16.32
CA VAL A 4 32.24 -32.20 17.31
C VAL A 4 32.24 -31.28 18.53
N GLY A 5 33.39 -30.66 18.87
CA GLY A 5 33.53 -29.72 19.98
C GLY A 5 32.73 -28.43 19.77
N ASP A 6 32.81 -27.85 18.57
CA ASP A 6 32.11 -26.61 18.23
C ASP A 6 30.58 -26.78 18.29
N SER A 7 30.06 -27.95 17.88
CA SER A 7 28.61 -28.25 17.93
C SER A 7 28.05 -28.44 19.34
N VAL A 8 28.90 -28.79 20.31
CA VAL A 8 28.53 -28.98 21.72
C VAL A 8 28.64 -27.65 22.47
N GLU A 9 29.64 -26.82 22.16
CA GLU A 9 29.75 -25.45 22.69
C GLU A 9 28.64 -24.54 22.17
N GLU A 10 28.22 -24.66 20.90
CA GLU A 10 27.11 -23.89 20.33
C GLU A 10 25.74 -24.31 20.93
N LYS A 11 25.55 -25.60 21.22
CA LYS A 11 24.38 -26.08 21.97
C LYS A 11 24.37 -25.59 23.42
N ALA A 12 25.51 -25.63 24.10
CA ALA A 12 25.64 -25.13 25.48
C ALA A 12 25.50 -23.59 25.57
N HIS A 13 25.89 -22.86 24.52
CA HIS A 13 25.66 -21.42 24.42
C HIS A 13 24.19 -21.08 24.17
N ASN A 14 23.50 -21.85 23.33
CA ASN A 14 22.05 -21.70 23.10
C ASN A 14 21.21 -22.08 24.34
N GLU A 15 21.60 -23.12 25.10
CA GLU A 15 20.93 -23.48 26.36
C GLU A 15 21.14 -22.43 27.46
N LYS A 16 22.33 -21.81 27.56
CA LYS A 16 22.56 -20.70 28.51
C LYS A 16 21.83 -19.40 28.13
N MET A 17 21.45 -19.23 26.87
CA MET A 17 20.69 -18.06 26.42
C MET A 17 19.18 -18.19 26.70
N ASP A 18 18.67 -19.42 26.84
CA ASP A 18 17.25 -19.70 27.12
C ASP A 18 16.85 -19.31 28.57
N ASP A 19 17.80 -19.38 29.51
CA ASP A 19 17.54 -19.20 30.96
C ASP A 19 17.44 -17.72 31.42
N SER A 20 17.56 -16.74 30.50
CA SER A 20 17.58 -15.30 30.85
C SER A 20 16.39 -14.48 30.35
N ARG A 21 15.46 -15.10 29.62
CA ARG A 21 14.37 -14.39 28.96
C ARG A 21 13.23 -14.11 29.94
N LYS A 22 13.01 -12.83 30.26
CA LYS A 22 11.85 -12.39 31.08
C LYS A 22 10.55 -12.53 30.28
N THR A 23 9.97 -13.73 30.29
CA THR A 23 8.64 -14.01 29.76
C THR A 23 7.56 -13.51 30.73
N SER A 24 6.50 -12.91 30.20
CA SER A 24 5.36 -12.43 31.00
C SER A 24 4.46 -13.61 31.41
N SER A 25 3.85 -13.57 32.59
CA SER A 25 2.88 -14.60 33.04
C SER A 25 1.62 -14.67 32.15
N ILE A 26 1.34 -13.61 31.38
CA ILE A 26 0.31 -13.59 30.34
C ILE A 26 0.95 -14.13 29.05
N LEU A 27 1.15 -15.45 28.98
CA LEU A 27 1.46 -16.10 27.71
C LEU A 27 0.20 -16.05 26.84
N CYS A 28 0.26 -15.36 25.70
CA CYS A 28 -0.83 -15.33 24.73
C CYS A 28 -0.90 -16.65 23.94
N PHE A 29 -0.88 -17.82 24.59
CA PHE A 29 -1.08 -19.16 23.99
C PHE A 29 -0.47 -19.36 22.59
N ASN A 30 0.77 -18.90 22.35
CA ASN A 30 1.49 -18.99 21.05
C ASN A 30 0.85 -18.20 19.87
N LEU A 31 0.00 -17.21 20.15
CA LEU A 31 -0.74 -16.39 19.18
C LEU A 31 -0.19 -14.95 19.05
N THR A 32 0.96 -14.66 19.63
CA THR A 32 1.52 -13.30 19.69
C THR A 32 1.76 -12.72 18.30
N ARG A 33 2.24 -13.54 17.35
CA ARG A 33 2.45 -13.16 15.95
C ARG A 33 1.17 -12.68 15.26
N TYR A 34 0.02 -13.27 15.59
CA TYR A 34 -1.27 -12.86 15.03
C TYR A 34 -1.78 -11.58 15.67
N LEU A 35 -1.52 -11.35 16.96
CA LEU A 35 -1.81 -10.07 17.61
C LEU A 35 -0.97 -8.94 16.98
N ILE A 36 0.32 -9.18 16.73
CA ILE A 36 1.20 -8.23 16.03
C ILE A 36 0.69 -7.98 14.61
N LEU A 37 0.24 -9.02 13.89
CA LEU A 37 -0.34 -8.91 12.56
C LEU A 37 -1.59 -8.01 12.57
N ILE A 38 -2.55 -8.25 13.46
CA ILE A 38 -3.80 -7.47 13.58
C ILE A 38 -3.52 -6.03 14.00
N LEU A 39 -2.61 -5.83 14.96
CA LEU A 39 -2.24 -4.50 15.44
C LEU A 39 -1.56 -3.69 14.33
N THR A 40 -0.64 -4.31 13.59
CA THR A 40 0.03 -3.67 12.46
C THR A 40 -0.97 -3.36 11.34
N LEU A 41 -1.85 -4.31 10.98
CA LEU A 41 -2.91 -4.09 10.00
C LEU A 41 -3.80 -2.89 10.38
N THR A 42 -4.21 -2.79 11.64
CA THR A 42 -5.01 -1.66 12.15
C THR A 42 -4.25 -0.35 12.02
N CYS A 43 -2.97 -0.29 12.40
CA CYS A 43 -2.15 0.91 12.28
C CYS A 43 -2.02 1.37 10.82
N LEU A 44 -1.73 0.44 9.89
CA LEU A 44 -1.62 0.75 8.47
C LEU A 44 -2.96 1.22 7.89
N THR A 45 -4.07 0.62 8.33
CA THR A 45 -5.42 1.03 7.94
C THR A 45 -5.72 2.45 8.39
N LEU A 46 -5.40 2.81 9.64
CA LEU A 46 -5.64 4.15 10.18
C LEU A 46 -4.80 5.23 9.50
N LEU A 47 -3.52 4.96 9.22
CA LEU A 47 -2.68 5.88 8.43
C LEU A 47 -3.27 6.16 7.04
N GLN A 48 -3.82 5.12 6.40
CA GLN A 48 -4.51 5.27 5.12
C GLN A 48 -5.81 6.06 5.28
N MET A 49 -6.65 5.75 6.27
CA MET A 49 -7.91 6.47 6.52
C MET A 49 -7.69 7.97 6.72
N ASN A 50 -6.71 8.35 7.53
CA ASN A 50 -6.33 9.75 7.76
C ASN A 50 -6.00 10.47 6.45
N SER A 51 -5.30 9.79 5.55
CA SER A 51 -4.90 10.33 4.24
C SER A 51 -6.09 10.41 3.27
N LEU A 52 -6.95 9.39 3.27
CA LEU A 52 -8.14 9.30 2.42
C LEU A 52 -9.28 10.23 2.86
N THR A 53 -9.24 10.75 4.10
CA THR A 53 -10.31 11.59 4.64
C THR A 53 -10.58 12.79 3.73
N PHE A 54 -9.55 13.47 3.24
CA PHE A 54 -9.73 14.59 2.32
C PHE A 54 -10.36 14.20 0.98
N ASN A 55 -10.02 13.03 0.45
CA ASN A 55 -10.59 12.53 -0.81
C ASN A 55 -12.11 12.46 -0.74
N PHE A 56 -12.65 12.22 0.45
CA PHE A 56 -14.08 12.29 0.71
C PHE A 56 -14.53 13.69 1.10
N THR A 57 -13.88 14.38 2.04
CA THR A 57 -14.42 15.66 2.53
C THR A 57 -14.42 16.76 1.48
N VAL A 58 -13.58 16.67 0.43
CA VAL A 58 -13.60 17.62 -0.71
C VAL A 58 -14.98 17.73 -1.37
N ILE A 59 -15.85 16.73 -1.25
CA ILE A 59 -17.22 16.81 -1.82
C ILE A 59 -18.27 17.37 -0.85
N CYS A 60 -17.91 17.64 0.40
CA CYS A 60 -18.83 18.10 1.44
C CYS A 60 -18.34 19.35 2.21
N MET A 61 -17.29 20.01 1.70
CA MET A 61 -16.67 21.22 2.28
C MET A 61 -17.16 22.52 1.60
N SER A 62 -18.42 22.58 1.14
CA SER A 62 -18.96 23.81 0.51
C SER A 62 -19.18 24.94 1.52
N ASP A 63 -19.36 24.60 2.78
CA ASP A 63 -19.57 25.51 3.91
C ASP A 63 -18.43 26.54 4.06
N ILE A 64 -17.18 26.13 3.82
CA ILE A 64 -16.03 27.05 3.91
C ILE A 64 -16.07 28.16 2.85
N VAL A 65 -16.66 27.85 1.69
CA VAL A 65 -16.84 28.82 0.60
C VAL A 65 -17.97 29.77 0.99
N ASP A 66 -19.10 29.22 1.45
CA ASP A 66 -20.24 30.02 1.92
C ASP A 66 -19.85 31.00 3.05
N GLU A 67 -19.07 30.53 4.03
CA GLU A 67 -18.51 31.36 5.12
C GLU A 67 -17.56 32.45 4.59
N SER A 68 -16.70 32.12 3.61
CA SER A 68 -15.78 33.07 2.99
C SER A 68 -16.52 34.18 2.23
N HIS A 69 -17.53 33.83 1.43
CA HIS A 69 -18.33 34.82 0.69
C HIS A 69 -19.21 35.67 1.60
N ALA A 70 -19.65 35.14 2.75
CA ALA A 70 -20.37 35.92 3.75
C ALA A 70 -19.50 37.05 4.34
N LEU A 71 -18.18 36.83 4.46
CA LEU A 71 -17.23 37.83 4.94
C LEU A 71 -16.72 38.74 3.81
N ASN A 72 -16.42 38.18 2.64
CA ASN A 72 -15.87 38.87 1.48
C ASN A 72 -16.53 38.38 0.17
N PRO A 73 -17.65 38.98 -0.26
CA PRO A 73 -18.44 38.47 -1.40
C PRO A 73 -17.66 38.39 -2.73
N ASN A 74 -16.69 39.29 -2.93
CA ASN A 74 -15.92 39.40 -4.18
C ASN A 74 -14.60 38.61 -4.16
N ALA A 75 -14.24 37.97 -3.04
CA ALA A 75 -12.99 37.23 -2.93
C ALA A 75 -13.22 35.76 -3.33
N THR A 76 -12.43 35.27 -4.28
CA THR A 76 -12.41 33.84 -4.65
C THR A 76 -11.69 33.04 -3.58
N HIS A 77 -12.33 32.00 -3.06
CA HIS A 77 -11.73 31.11 -2.09
C HIS A 77 -10.87 30.04 -2.79
N TRP A 78 -9.78 29.59 -2.16
CA TRP A 78 -8.85 28.62 -2.78
C TRP A 78 -9.51 27.29 -3.16
N PHE A 79 -10.61 26.96 -2.50
CA PHE A 79 -11.35 25.71 -2.72
C PHE A 79 -12.13 25.70 -4.05
N GLU A 80 -12.41 26.87 -4.60
CA GLU A 80 -13.07 27.01 -5.90
C GLU A 80 -12.10 26.71 -7.05
N ASP A 81 -10.80 26.99 -6.88
CA ASP A 81 -9.76 26.73 -7.88
C ASP A 81 -9.36 25.24 -7.92
N SER A 82 -9.57 24.60 -9.07
CA SER A 82 -9.18 23.21 -9.32
C SER A 82 -7.67 22.97 -9.17
N ASN A 83 -6.83 23.92 -9.60
CA ASN A 83 -5.39 23.81 -9.47
C ASN A 83 -4.96 23.82 -8.00
N MET A 84 -5.58 24.68 -7.18
CA MET A 84 -5.31 24.74 -5.75
C MET A 84 -5.76 23.46 -5.05
N LYS A 85 -6.93 22.89 -5.40
CA LYS A 85 -7.34 21.55 -4.91
C LYS A 85 -6.33 20.47 -5.30
N SER A 86 -5.86 20.45 -6.54
CA SER A 86 -4.83 19.51 -7.00
C SER A 86 -3.50 19.66 -6.25
N LEU A 87 -3.11 20.89 -5.87
CA LEU A 87 -1.94 21.11 -5.01
C LEU A 87 -2.14 20.52 -3.61
N VAL A 88 -3.36 20.58 -3.04
CA VAL A 88 -3.67 19.96 -1.75
C VAL A 88 -3.52 18.44 -1.81
N PHE A 89 -4.04 17.78 -2.85
CA PHE A 89 -3.79 16.35 -3.08
C PHE A 89 -2.30 16.03 -3.29
N SER A 90 -1.60 16.84 -4.09
CA SER A 90 -0.18 16.63 -4.44
C SER A 90 0.75 16.82 -3.24
N SER A 91 0.45 17.77 -2.33
CA SER A 91 1.27 18.05 -1.14
C SER A 91 1.45 16.84 -0.23
N MET A 92 0.42 16.01 -0.11
CA MET A 92 0.47 14.74 0.59
C MET A 92 1.42 13.74 -0.10
N ALA A 93 1.38 13.66 -1.43
CA ALA A 93 2.27 12.78 -2.17
C ALA A 93 3.75 13.21 -2.04
N ILE A 94 4.02 14.52 -2.05
CA ILE A 94 5.37 15.08 -1.80
C ILE A 94 5.84 14.68 -0.40
N GLY A 95 4.97 14.83 0.61
CA GLY A 95 5.26 14.38 1.98
C GLY A 95 5.55 12.88 2.05
N GLY A 96 4.78 12.06 1.35
CA GLY A 96 5.01 10.62 1.26
C GLY A 96 6.37 10.27 0.65
N LEU A 97 6.73 10.94 -0.44
CA LEU A 97 8.00 10.74 -1.15
C LEU A 97 9.21 11.13 -0.28
N LEU A 98 9.21 12.35 0.27
CA LEU A 98 10.32 12.82 1.13
C LEU A 98 10.39 12.03 2.44
N GLY A 99 9.23 11.69 2.99
CA GLY A 99 9.11 10.84 4.16
C GLY A 99 9.72 9.46 3.93
N LEU A 100 9.48 8.84 2.77
CA LEU A 100 10.02 7.51 2.46
C LEU A 100 11.55 7.56 2.38
N LEU A 101 12.10 8.57 1.67
CA LEU A 101 13.55 8.75 1.54
C LEU A 101 14.24 8.96 2.89
N ALA A 102 13.61 9.68 3.82
CA ALA A 102 14.15 9.93 5.16
C ALA A 102 13.95 8.75 6.13
N ALA A 103 12.76 8.12 6.09
CA ALA A 103 12.37 7.09 7.05
C ALA A 103 13.00 5.72 6.75
N MET A 104 13.33 5.43 5.48
CA MET A 104 13.97 4.15 5.10
C MET A 104 15.34 3.93 5.78
N PRO A 105 16.34 4.85 5.67
CA PRO A 105 17.61 4.71 6.40
C PRO A 105 17.42 4.69 7.92
N LEU A 106 16.45 5.46 8.43
CA LEU A 106 16.14 5.52 9.85
C LEU A 106 15.64 4.17 10.35
N MET A 107 14.75 3.51 9.61
CA MET A 107 14.19 2.20 9.96
C MET A 107 15.29 1.14 10.10
N HIS A 108 16.30 1.17 9.23
CA HIS A 108 17.45 0.27 9.33
C HIS A 108 18.30 0.49 10.60
N ARG A 109 18.28 1.69 11.19
CA ARG A 109 19.06 2.03 12.38
C ARG A 109 18.28 1.85 13.69
N VAL A 110 17.01 2.23 13.71
CA VAL A 110 16.22 2.33 14.96
C VAL A 110 15.02 1.38 15.03
N GLY A 111 14.77 0.61 13.96
CA GLY A 111 13.69 -0.37 13.90
C GLY A 111 12.35 0.16 13.39
N VAL A 112 11.42 -0.76 13.12
CA VAL A 112 10.05 -0.49 12.67
C VAL A 112 9.24 0.17 13.78
N ARG A 113 9.41 -0.25 15.05
CA ARG A 113 8.66 0.27 16.20
C ARG A 113 8.72 1.80 16.27
N LYS A 114 9.93 2.35 16.31
CA LYS A 114 10.14 3.80 16.48
C LYS A 114 9.74 4.57 15.23
N VAL A 115 10.13 4.09 14.04
CA VAL A 115 9.85 4.79 12.78
C VAL A 115 8.36 4.83 12.48
N LEU A 116 7.65 3.71 12.62
CA LEU A 116 6.22 3.69 12.38
C LEU A 116 5.48 4.57 13.39
N SER A 117 5.90 4.62 14.66
CA SER A 117 5.33 5.54 15.63
C SER A 117 5.56 7.02 15.30
N ILE A 118 6.75 7.39 14.79
CA ILE A 118 7.01 8.76 14.31
C ILE A 118 6.08 9.10 13.14
N CYS A 119 5.91 8.18 12.19
CA CYS A 119 4.94 8.33 11.10
C CYS A 119 3.50 8.50 11.65
N GLY A 120 3.13 7.71 12.66
CA GLY A 120 1.86 7.86 13.38
C GLY A 120 1.65 9.27 13.93
N VAL A 121 2.66 9.83 14.60
CA VAL A 121 2.60 11.20 15.14
C VAL A 121 2.38 12.23 14.04
N PHE A 122 3.12 12.16 12.93
CA PHE A 122 2.90 13.08 11.80
C PHE A 122 1.49 12.95 11.21
N SER A 123 0.98 11.72 11.07
CA SER A 123 -0.39 11.49 10.60
C SER A 123 -1.44 12.07 11.56
N ILE A 124 -1.26 11.89 12.88
CA ILE A 124 -2.17 12.42 13.91
C ILE A 124 -2.18 13.95 13.86
N ILE A 125 -1.00 14.58 13.87
CA ILE A 125 -0.88 16.05 13.81
C ILE A 125 -1.53 16.59 12.54
N GLY A 126 -1.19 16.01 11.38
CA GLY A 126 -1.74 16.44 10.10
C GLY A 126 -3.26 16.28 10.04
N THR A 127 -3.82 15.23 10.63
CA THR A 127 -5.26 14.96 10.62
C THR A 127 -6.02 15.87 11.59
N VAL A 128 -5.57 15.95 12.85
CA VAL A 128 -6.27 16.73 13.89
C VAL A 128 -6.20 18.23 13.61
N LEU A 129 -5.09 18.72 13.05
CA LEU A 129 -4.94 20.13 12.71
C LEU A 129 -5.59 20.52 11.38
N PHE A 130 -6.08 19.56 10.58
CA PHE A 130 -6.62 19.86 9.26
C PHE A 130 -7.80 20.85 9.29
N PRO A 131 -8.85 20.66 10.13
CA PRO A 131 -9.94 21.64 10.23
C PRO A 131 -9.46 23.06 10.57
N LEU A 132 -8.55 23.18 11.56
CA LEU A 132 -7.98 24.48 11.95
C LEU A 132 -7.13 25.10 10.84
N ALA A 133 -6.41 24.28 10.08
CA ALA A 133 -5.58 24.76 8.97
C ALA A 133 -6.42 25.38 7.84
N VAL A 134 -7.61 24.81 7.58
CA VAL A 134 -8.55 25.35 6.58
C VAL A 134 -9.06 26.74 6.97
N GLU A 135 -9.33 26.96 8.26
CA GLU A 135 -9.79 28.26 8.78
C GLU A 135 -8.68 29.32 8.77
N TRP A 136 -7.41 28.91 8.86
CA TRP A 136 -6.31 29.86 8.96
C TRP A 136 -5.83 30.38 7.61
N ASN A 137 -5.36 29.51 6.71
CA ASN A 137 -4.92 29.87 5.36
C ASN A 137 -4.54 28.64 4.54
N PHE A 138 -4.48 28.81 3.22
CA PHE A 138 -4.11 27.77 2.27
C PHE A 138 -2.73 27.14 2.54
N ALA A 139 -1.72 27.92 2.93
CA ALA A 139 -0.38 27.39 3.21
C ALA A 139 -0.40 26.40 4.38
N SER A 140 -1.21 26.66 5.41
CA SER A 140 -1.40 25.77 6.55
C SER A 140 -2.02 24.44 6.10
N VAL A 141 -2.99 24.47 5.18
CA VAL A 141 -3.59 23.27 4.56
C VAL A 141 -2.52 22.43 3.86
N LEU A 142 -1.63 23.05 3.09
CA LEU A 142 -0.53 22.32 2.43
C LEU A 142 0.44 21.70 3.44
N VAL A 143 0.75 22.40 4.54
CA VAL A 143 1.64 21.90 5.60
C VAL A 143 1.04 20.67 6.27
N VAL A 144 -0.21 20.73 6.72
CA VAL A 144 -0.83 19.58 7.42
C VAL A 144 -1.00 18.39 6.49
N ARG A 145 -1.25 18.61 5.20
CA ARG A 145 -1.35 17.54 4.19
C ARG A 145 0.00 16.93 3.87
N PHE A 146 1.06 17.75 3.83
CA PHE A 146 2.43 17.26 3.79
C PHE A 146 2.78 16.40 5.01
N LEU A 147 2.36 16.78 6.22
CA LEU A 147 2.53 15.95 7.43
C LEU A 147 1.79 14.62 7.35
N GLN A 148 0.54 14.59 6.83
CA GLN A 148 -0.16 13.33 6.56
C GLN A 148 0.62 12.46 5.57
N GLY A 149 1.23 13.07 4.55
CA GLY A 149 2.18 12.46 3.63
C GLY A 149 3.35 11.78 4.34
N LEU A 150 4.05 12.50 5.23
CA LEU A 150 5.12 11.93 6.05
C LEU A 150 4.62 10.73 6.86
N GLY A 151 3.39 10.79 7.35
CA GLY A 151 2.78 9.71 8.13
C GLY A 151 2.47 8.44 7.35
N ILE A 152 2.11 8.54 6.07
CA ILE A 152 1.82 7.36 5.23
C ILE A 152 3.07 6.79 4.54
N SER A 153 4.20 7.49 4.59
CA SER A 153 5.42 7.18 3.83
C SER A 153 5.95 5.74 4.01
N MET A 154 5.80 5.16 5.20
CA MET A 154 6.37 3.86 5.54
C MET A 154 5.41 2.67 5.38
N VAL A 155 4.17 2.91 4.92
CA VAL A 155 3.16 1.85 4.81
C VAL A 155 3.67 0.70 3.95
N PHE A 156 4.18 0.97 2.74
CA PHE A 156 4.68 -0.08 1.84
C PHE A 156 5.89 -0.84 2.39
N THR A 157 6.74 -0.17 3.16
CA THR A 157 7.92 -0.79 3.76
C THR A 157 7.53 -1.73 4.90
N VAL A 158 6.61 -1.30 5.76
CA VAL A 158 6.11 -2.09 6.90
C VAL A 158 5.34 -3.33 6.43
N LEU A 159 4.60 -3.21 5.32
CA LEU A 159 3.94 -4.36 4.68
C LEU A 159 4.92 -5.51 4.40
N GLY A 160 6.16 -5.21 3.99
CA GLY A 160 7.18 -6.21 3.70
C GLY A 160 8.05 -6.59 4.90
N SER A 161 8.39 -5.65 5.79
CA SER A 161 9.34 -5.89 6.88
C SER A 161 8.75 -6.67 8.06
N VAL A 162 7.47 -6.45 8.39
CA VAL A 162 6.81 -7.14 9.52
C VAL A 162 6.68 -8.64 9.27
N PRO A 163 6.22 -9.13 8.09
CA PRO A 163 6.22 -10.56 7.80
C PRO A 163 7.62 -11.19 7.92
N ILE A 164 8.67 -10.50 7.43
CA ILE A 164 10.05 -11.00 7.52
C ILE A 164 10.49 -11.17 8.98
N ALA A 165 10.09 -10.26 9.88
CA ALA A 165 10.45 -10.35 11.29
C ALA A 165 9.59 -11.36 12.06
N TRP A 166 8.26 -11.33 11.86
CA TRP A 166 7.27 -11.96 12.75
C TRP A 166 6.60 -13.21 12.20
N ALA A 167 6.62 -13.44 10.88
CA ALA A 167 6.04 -14.63 10.28
C ALA A 167 7.08 -15.76 10.17
N PRO A 168 6.65 -17.02 10.31
CA PRO A 168 7.35 -18.17 9.75
C PRO A 168 7.53 -18.03 8.23
N ASN A 169 8.57 -18.64 7.65
CA ASN A 169 8.85 -18.52 6.21
C ASN A 169 7.71 -19.03 5.32
N ASN A 170 7.05 -20.12 5.73
CA ASN A 170 5.89 -20.67 5.03
C ASN A 170 4.62 -19.80 5.13
N GLU A 171 4.49 -18.96 6.16
CA GLU A 171 3.35 -18.06 6.39
C GLU A 171 3.62 -16.61 5.97
N SER A 172 4.84 -16.27 5.53
CA SER A 172 5.22 -14.88 5.24
C SER A 172 4.39 -14.24 4.12
N SER A 173 4.02 -15.02 3.09
CA SER A 173 3.13 -14.56 2.01
C SER A 173 1.72 -14.28 2.51
N THR A 174 1.21 -15.09 3.43
CA THR A 174 -0.09 -14.91 4.09
C THR A 174 -0.10 -13.65 4.95
N PHE A 175 0.95 -13.42 5.75
CA PHE A 175 1.08 -12.19 6.55
C PHE A 175 1.07 -10.94 5.65
N LEU A 176 1.84 -10.95 4.56
CA LEU A 176 1.84 -9.86 3.58
C LEU A 176 0.44 -9.67 2.94
N ALA A 177 -0.23 -10.76 2.58
CA ALA A 177 -1.57 -10.71 1.98
C ALA A 177 -2.60 -10.10 2.94
N VAL A 178 -2.54 -10.46 4.23
CA VAL A 178 -3.40 -9.90 5.29
C VAL A 178 -3.06 -8.43 5.53
N LEU A 179 -1.78 -8.07 5.71
CA LEU A 179 -1.39 -6.68 5.93
C LEU A 179 -1.77 -5.76 4.76
N SER A 180 -1.63 -6.25 3.53
CA SER A 180 -2.02 -5.48 2.33
C SER A 180 -3.53 -5.27 2.22
N CYS A 181 -4.37 -5.95 3.02
CA CYS A 181 -5.79 -5.62 3.14
C CYS A 181 -6.06 -4.25 3.75
N ALA A 182 -5.04 -3.59 4.35
CA ALA A 182 -5.15 -2.22 4.85
C ALA A 182 -5.68 -1.22 3.80
N PHE A 183 -5.31 -1.40 2.52
CA PHE A 183 -5.79 -0.54 1.43
C PHE A 183 -7.30 -0.70 1.16
N GLN A 184 -7.83 -1.92 1.26
CA GLN A 184 -9.27 -2.15 1.11
C GLN A 184 -10.02 -1.72 2.37
N MET A 185 -9.55 -2.13 3.55
CA MET A 185 -10.21 -1.84 4.83
C MET A 185 -10.32 -0.33 5.08
N SER A 186 -9.30 0.44 4.72
CA SER A 186 -9.33 1.90 4.90
C SER A 186 -10.45 2.55 4.10
N ASN A 187 -10.66 2.17 2.83
CA ASN A 187 -11.77 2.68 2.04
C ASN A 187 -13.14 2.17 2.54
N VAL A 188 -13.24 0.87 2.87
CA VAL A 188 -14.49 0.26 3.37
C VAL A 188 -14.98 0.94 4.65
N ILE A 189 -14.07 1.37 5.51
CA ILE A 189 -14.40 2.02 6.79
C ILE A 189 -14.50 3.54 6.62
N CYS A 190 -13.52 4.19 5.99
CA CYS A 190 -13.45 5.65 5.88
C CYS A 190 -14.63 6.23 5.09
N MET A 191 -14.97 5.65 3.93
CA MET A 191 -15.93 6.27 3.01
C MET A 191 -17.35 6.34 3.60
N PRO A 192 -17.93 5.26 4.17
CA PRO A 192 -19.28 5.33 4.74
C PRO A 192 -19.35 6.19 6.01
N ILE A 193 -18.33 6.11 6.87
CA ILE A 193 -18.26 6.97 8.08
C ILE A 193 -18.20 8.44 7.68
N SER A 194 -17.39 8.77 6.67
CA SER A 194 -17.27 10.14 6.17
C SER A 194 -18.59 10.63 5.56
N GLY A 195 -19.26 9.80 4.75
CA GLY A 195 -20.57 10.13 4.18
C GLY A 195 -21.65 10.38 5.24
N PHE A 196 -21.69 9.54 6.28
CA PHE A 196 -22.63 9.71 7.38
C PHE A 196 -22.35 10.98 8.20
N LEU A 197 -21.07 11.26 8.51
CA LEU A 197 -20.70 12.41 9.31
C LEU A 197 -20.81 13.74 8.55
N CYS A 198 -20.51 13.78 7.25
CA CYS A 198 -20.70 14.99 6.43
C CYS A 198 -22.17 15.45 6.42
N GLU A 199 -23.14 14.53 6.39
CA GLU A 199 -24.58 14.87 6.43
C GLU A 199 -25.11 15.14 7.84
N SER A 200 -24.36 14.73 8.88
CA SER A 200 -24.75 14.98 10.27
C SER A 200 -24.55 16.44 10.67
N SER A 201 -25.17 16.87 11.76
CA SER A 201 -24.96 18.21 12.34
C SER A 201 -23.52 18.48 12.78
N LEU A 202 -22.68 17.45 12.91
CA LEU A 202 -21.27 17.58 13.27
C LEU A 202 -20.39 17.97 12.06
N GLY A 203 -20.91 17.80 10.84
CA GLY A 203 -20.23 18.14 9.59
C GLY A 203 -18.92 17.39 9.35
N TRP A 204 -18.21 17.82 8.30
CA TRP A 204 -16.98 17.17 7.84
C TRP A 204 -15.80 17.28 8.82
N ARG A 205 -15.74 18.37 9.60
CA ARG A 205 -14.67 18.62 10.58
C ARG A 205 -14.58 17.50 11.62
N SER A 206 -15.71 16.90 11.99
CA SER A 206 -15.79 15.81 12.98
C SER A 206 -15.04 14.54 12.57
N ILE A 207 -14.94 14.26 11.26
CA ILE A 207 -14.27 13.07 10.73
C ILE A 207 -12.78 13.08 11.09
N TYR A 208 -12.15 14.24 10.94
CA TYR A 208 -10.73 14.45 11.25
C TYR A 208 -10.45 14.23 12.74
N TYR A 209 -11.31 14.75 13.63
CA TYR A 209 -11.14 14.53 15.07
C TYR A 209 -11.38 13.07 15.47
N LEU A 210 -12.41 12.41 14.91
CA LEU A 210 -12.71 11.01 15.18
C LEU A 210 -11.53 10.11 14.80
N PHE A 211 -11.04 10.20 13.56
CA PHE A 211 -9.93 9.37 13.11
C PHE A 211 -8.61 9.76 13.78
N GLY A 212 -8.39 11.03 14.10
CA GLY A 212 -7.25 11.48 14.91
C GLY A 212 -7.19 10.82 16.28
N ILE A 213 -8.31 10.75 17.00
CA ILE A 213 -8.39 10.11 18.33
C ILE A 213 -8.16 8.60 18.22
N ILE A 214 -8.83 7.93 17.27
CA ILE A 214 -8.67 6.47 17.08
C ILE A 214 -7.23 6.14 16.70
N THR A 215 -6.61 6.93 15.81
CA THR A 215 -5.20 6.78 15.44
C THR A 215 -4.30 6.97 16.65
N THR A 216 -4.54 7.98 17.48
CA THR A 216 -3.75 8.23 18.70
C THR A 216 -3.78 7.04 19.64
N ILE A 217 -4.96 6.50 19.95
CA ILE A 217 -5.11 5.35 20.84
C ILE A 217 -4.39 4.13 20.25
N CYS A 218 -4.59 3.85 18.96
CA CYS A 218 -3.98 2.70 18.31
C CYS A 218 -2.44 2.79 18.27
N PHE A 219 -1.89 3.96 17.97
CA PHE A 219 -0.44 4.15 17.92
C PHE A 219 0.23 4.16 19.31
N LEU A 220 -0.48 4.55 20.36
CA LEU A 220 -0.03 4.33 21.75
C LEU A 220 0.07 2.83 22.04
N ILE A 221 -0.98 2.06 21.71
CA ILE A 221 -0.98 0.59 21.88
C ILE A 221 0.17 -0.03 21.07
N PHE A 222 0.32 0.36 19.81
CA PHE A 222 1.42 -0.09 18.96
C PHE A 222 2.78 0.20 19.56
N TYR A 223 3.01 1.44 20.01
CA TYR A 223 4.30 1.83 20.55
C TYR A 223 4.67 1.03 21.79
N PHE A 224 3.73 0.67 22.66
CA PHE A 224 4.03 -0.10 23.87
C PHE A 224 4.07 -1.61 23.65
N PHE A 225 3.25 -2.14 22.74
CA PHE A 225 3.12 -3.58 22.51
C PHE A 225 4.07 -4.12 21.45
N TYR A 226 4.23 -3.42 20.32
CA TYR A 226 5.07 -3.89 19.22
C TYR A 226 6.55 -3.89 19.59
N THR A 227 7.27 -4.93 19.17
CA THR A 227 8.73 -5.04 19.31
C THR A 227 9.34 -5.49 17.99
N ASP A 228 10.51 -4.95 17.64
CA ASP A 228 11.12 -5.21 16.33
C ASP A 228 11.57 -6.67 16.15
N SER A 229 12.01 -7.31 17.24
CA SER A 229 12.45 -8.70 17.24
C SER A 229 11.48 -9.56 18.07
N PRO A 230 11.02 -10.71 17.56
CA PRO A 230 10.23 -11.65 18.34
C PRO A 230 11.02 -12.19 19.54
N LYS A 231 12.37 -12.15 19.51
CA LYS A 231 13.25 -12.53 20.63
C LYS A 231 13.16 -11.58 21.83
N ASP A 232 12.85 -10.31 21.59
CA ASP A 232 12.80 -9.30 22.66
C ASP A 232 11.39 -9.15 23.25
N HIS A 233 10.39 -9.80 22.64
CA HIS A 233 9.00 -9.65 23.03
C HIS A 233 8.62 -10.56 24.20
N ARG A 234 8.10 -9.96 25.28
CA ARG A 234 7.83 -10.65 26.57
C ARG A 234 6.72 -11.70 26.50
N ASN A 235 5.77 -11.56 25.59
CA ASN A 235 4.63 -12.49 25.47
C ASN A 235 4.87 -13.63 24.46
N VAL A 236 6.03 -13.65 23.77
CA VAL A 236 6.37 -14.72 22.82
C VAL A 236 6.94 -15.91 23.58
N SER A 237 6.29 -17.07 23.46
CA SER A 237 6.76 -18.31 24.07
C SER A 237 7.98 -18.87 23.33
N ASN A 238 8.72 -19.79 23.97
CA ASN A 238 9.84 -20.47 23.31
C ASN A 238 9.39 -21.37 22.16
N GLN A 239 8.19 -21.97 22.24
CA GLN A 239 7.58 -22.74 21.16
C GLN A 239 7.23 -21.87 19.94
N GLU A 240 6.66 -20.69 20.18
CA GLU A 240 6.34 -19.75 19.11
C GLU A 240 7.63 -19.18 18.50
N LEU A 241 8.62 -18.88 19.33
CA LEU A 241 9.91 -18.36 18.88
C LEU A 241 10.64 -19.39 17.99
N SER A 242 10.69 -20.66 18.39
CA SER A 242 11.36 -21.70 17.60
C SER A 242 10.68 -21.86 16.24
N LEU A 243 9.34 -21.85 16.19
CA LEU A 243 8.58 -21.91 14.95
C LEU A 243 8.83 -20.70 14.02
N ILE A 244 8.98 -19.49 14.56
CA ILE A 244 9.32 -18.30 13.76
C ILE A 244 10.76 -18.38 13.20
N LEU A 245 11.68 -18.97 13.96
CA LEU A 245 13.11 -19.03 13.60
C LEU A 245 13.50 -20.28 12.80
N GLN A 246 12.69 -21.34 12.80
CA GLN A 246 13.02 -22.70 12.34
C GLN A 246 13.66 -22.75 10.94
N ASP A 247 13.22 -21.88 10.02
CA ASP A 247 13.70 -21.86 8.63
C ASP A 247 14.42 -20.55 8.27
N LYS A 248 14.57 -19.62 9.23
CA LYS A 248 15.27 -18.35 8.98
C LYS A 248 16.77 -18.63 9.05
N THR A 249 17.35 -19.08 7.93
CA THR A 249 18.80 -19.05 7.76
C THR A 249 19.27 -17.64 8.08
N THR A 250 20.28 -17.53 8.93
CA THR A 250 21.02 -16.29 9.18
C THR A 250 21.49 -15.78 7.84
N THR A 251 20.68 -14.94 7.20
CA THR A 251 20.93 -14.48 5.85
C THR A 251 22.18 -13.64 5.96
N HIS A 252 23.30 -14.17 5.45
CA HIS A 252 24.49 -13.37 5.26
C HIS A 252 24.05 -12.11 4.52
N LYS A 253 24.45 -10.96 5.04
CA LYS A 253 24.04 -9.64 4.55
C LYS A 253 24.73 -9.40 3.20
N GLU A 254 24.30 -10.13 2.17
CA GLU A 254 24.83 -10.01 0.83
C GLU A 254 24.41 -8.66 0.26
N SER A 255 25.37 -7.98 -0.37
CA SER A 255 25.13 -6.72 -1.06
C SER A 255 24.07 -6.91 -2.14
N VAL A 256 23.05 -6.04 -2.15
CA VAL A 256 22.00 -6.06 -3.17
C VAL A 256 22.61 -5.81 -4.55
N PRO A 257 22.37 -6.67 -5.56
CA PRO A 257 22.90 -6.49 -6.90
C PRO A 257 22.05 -5.48 -7.68
N TYR A 258 22.13 -4.20 -7.31
CA TYR A 258 21.28 -3.12 -7.85
C TYR A 258 21.25 -3.08 -9.38
N LEU A 259 22.42 -3.11 -10.02
CA LEU A 259 22.53 -3.00 -11.48
C LEU A 259 21.94 -4.22 -12.20
N ALA A 260 22.06 -5.42 -11.62
CA ALA A 260 21.51 -6.64 -12.21
C ALA A 260 19.98 -6.62 -12.17
N ILE A 261 19.39 -6.19 -11.04
CA ILE A 261 17.94 -6.05 -10.89
C ILE A 261 17.40 -4.99 -11.85
N CYS A 262 18.07 -3.84 -11.98
CA CYS A 262 17.65 -2.77 -12.89
C CYS A 262 17.82 -3.10 -14.39
N LYS A 263 18.53 -4.18 -14.74
CA LYS A 263 18.68 -4.66 -16.13
C LYS A 263 17.84 -5.89 -16.44
N ASP A 264 17.21 -6.51 -15.43
CA ASP A 264 16.40 -7.70 -15.65
C ASP A 264 15.10 -7.33 -16.39
N PRO A 265 14.84 -7.90 -17.58
CA PRO A 265 13.68 -7.54 -18.39
C PRO A 265 12.35 -7.93 -17.73
N CYS A 266 12.31 -9.02 -16.96
CA CYS A 266 11.12 -9.40 -16.20
C CYS A 266 10.81 -8.35 -15.12
N VAL A 267 11.84 -7.83 -14.43
CA VAL A 267 11.69 -6.79 -13.42
C VAL A 267 11.23 -5.48 -14.05
N LEU A 268 11.87 -5.04 -15.15
CA LEU A 268 11.53 -3.80 -15.85
C LEU A 268 10.10 -3.79 -16.37
N VAL A 269 9.66 -4.88 -17.01
CA VAL A 269 8.28 -5.02 -17.50
C VAL A 269 7.29 -5.08 -16.33
N THR A 270 7.65 -5.71 -15.22
CA THR A 270 6.81 -5.75 -14.02
C THR A 270 6.65 -4.36 -13.39
N TRP A 271 7.72 -3.57 -13.35
CA TRP A 271 7.67 -2.16 -12.93
C TRP A 271 6.83 -1.32 -13.88
N LEU A 272 7.02 -1.46 -15.19
CA LEU A 272 6.22 -0.75 -16.20
C LEU A 272 4.72 -1.06 -16.04
N SER A 273 4.34 -2.33 -15.91
CA SER A 273 2.94 -2.71 -15.67
C SER A 273 2.42 -2.17 -14.33
N ASN A 274 3.25 -2.09 -13.29
CA ASN A 274 2.86 -1.46 -12.03
C ASN A 274 2.66 0.04 -12.16
N VAL A 275 3.38 0.74 -13.05
CA VAL A 275 3.16 2.18 -13.27
C VAL A 275 1.74 2.44 -13.78
N GLY A 276 1.34 1.83 -14.91
CA GLY A 276 -0.01 2.04 -15.42
C GLY A 276 -1.10 1.50 -14.49
N GLY A 277 -0.86 0.32 -13.91
CA GLY A 277 -1.78 -0.27 -12.94
C GLY A 277 -2.01 0.59 -11.70
N ASN A 278 -0.95 1.15 -11.12
CA ASN A 278 -1.07 2.05 -9.98
C ASN A 278 -1.70 3.38 -10.39
N LEU A 279 -1.42 3.91 -11.59
CA LEU A 279 -2.09 5.10 -12.10
C LEU A 279 -3.60 4.90 -12.16
N GLY A 280 -4.05 3.80 -12.77
CA GLY A 280 -5.47 3.48 -12.87
C GLY A 280 -6.11 3.21 -11.50
N PHE A 281 -5.48 2.43 -10.64
CA PHE A 281 -6.04 2.12 -9.32
C PHE A 281 -6.08 3.34 -8.40
N LEU A 282 -4.97 4.07 -8.28
CA LEU A 282 -4.87 5.21 -7.37
C LEU A 282 -5.73 6.38 -7.80
N THR A 283 -5.96 6.58 -9.10
CA THR A 283 -6.89 7.63 -9.56
C THR A 283 -8.31 7.35 -9.07
N LEU A 284 -8.79 6.09 -9.16
CA LEU A 284 -10.12 5.72 -8.64
C LEU A 284 -10.20 5.78 -7.11
N VAL A 285 -9.09 5.55 -6.40
CA VAL A 285 -9.01 5.72 -4.95
C VAL A 285 -9.05 7.20 -4.53
N LEU A 286 -8.29 8.04 -5.22
CA LEU A 286 -8.14 9.46 -4.89
C LEU A 286 -9.38 10.27 -5.23
N TYR A 287 -10.00 9.98 -6.39
CA TYR A 287 -11.10 10.77 -6.93
C TYR A 287 -12.41 10.00 -7.04
N GLY A 288 -12.49 8.79 -6.49
CA GLY A 288 -13.73 8.00 -6.47
C GLY A 288 -14.93 8.78 -5.95
N PRO A 289 -14.86 9.37 -4.73
CA PRO A 289 -15.97 10.17 -4.19
C PRO A 289 -16.33 11.38 -5.08
N THR A 290 -15.33 12.10 -5.59
CA THR A 290 -15.52 13.25 -6.49
C THR A 290 -16.26 12.83 -7.77
N TYR A 291 -15.83 11.76 -8.41
CA TYR A 291 -16.50 11.24 -9.61
C TYR A 291 -17.95 10.84 -9.34
N LEU A 292 -18.20 10.10 -8.25
CA LEU A 292 -19.54 9.66 -7.90
C LEU A 292 -20.48 10.82 -7.55
N ARG A 293 -19.96 11.86 -6.89
CA ARG A 293 -20.74 13.04 -6.51
C ARG A 293 -20.96 14.00 -7.68
N GLU A 294 -19.88 14.43 -8.31
CA GLU A 294 -19.91 15.52 -9.29
C GLU A 294 -20.41 15.04 -10.66
N VAL A 295 -20.09 13.81 -11.07
CA VAL A 295 -20.44 13.28 -12.40
C VAL A 295 -21.66 12.37 -12.35
N LEU A 296 -21.70 11.44 -11.38
CA LEU A 296 -22.81 10.50 -11.25
C LEU A 296 -23.96 11.04 -10.39
N HIS A 297 -23.79 12.21 -9.79
CA HIS A 297 -24.81 12.92 -9.00
C HIS A 297 -25.37 12.12 -7.82
N PHE A 298 -24.54 11.27 -7.19
CA PHE A 298 -24.94 10.59 -5.96
C PHE A 298 -25.05 11.59 -4.82
N GLU A 299 -25.97 11.36 -3.88
CA GLU A 299 -26.00 12.07 -2.60
C GLU A 299 -24.71 11.81 -1.80
N VAL A 300 -24.39 12.65 -0.82
CA VAL A 300 -23.11 12.57 -0.08
C VAL A 300 -23.02 11.24 0.68
N ARG A 301 -24.05 10.85 1.42
CA ARG A 301 -24.10 9.56 2.12
C ARG A 301 -24.08 8.37 1.17
N GLY A 302 -24.87 8.43 0.10
CA GLY A 302 -24.88 7.43 -0.97
C GLY A 302 -23.50 7.26 -1.63
N THR A 303 -22.76 8.36 -1.83
CA THR A 303 -21.38 8.37 -2.33
C THR A 303 -20.45 7.63 -1.38
N GLY A 304 -20.63 7.77 -0.06
CA GLY A 304 -19.88 7.02 0.95
C GLY A 304 -20.03 5.51 0.81
N PHE A 305 -21.26 5.01 0.71
CA PHE A 305 -21.51 3.57 0.54
C PHE A 305 -21.08 3.06 -0.85
N ALA A 306 -21.36 3.83 -1.90
CA ALA A 306 -21.01 3.49 -3.28
C ALA A 306 -19.48 3.47 -3.51
N SER A 307 -18.73 4.31 -2.79
CA SER A 307 -17.26 4.30 -2.80
C SER A 307 -16.67 3.10 -2.03
N ALA A 308 -17.37 2.59 -1.01
CA ALA A 308 -16.89 1.47 -0.19
C ALA A 308 -17.08 0.10 -0.84
N LEU A 309 -18.18 -0.10 -1.56
CA LEU A 309 -18.57 -1.37 -2.18
C LEU A 309 -17.46 -2.00 -3.05
N PRO A 310 -16.77 -1.27 -3.95
CA PRO A 310 -15.75 -1.84 -4.81
C PRO A 310 -14.55 -2.41 -4.04
N PHE A 311 -14.16 -1.78 -2.94
CA PHE A 311 -13.04 -2.24 -2.12
C PHE A 311 -13.41 -3.49 -1.30
N LEU A 312 -14.66 -3.58 -0.84
CA LEU A 312 -15.17 -4.79 -0.19
C LEU A 312 -15.16 -5.97 -1.17
N LEU A 313 -15.64 -5.76 -2.40
CA LEU A 313 -15.60 -6.78 -3.46
C LEU A 313 -14.15 -7.12 -3.87
N SER A 314 -13.26 -6.13 -3.93
CA SER A 314 -11.83 -6.34 -4.18
C SER A 314 -11.19 -7.26 -3.13
N ALA A 315 -11.53 -7.07 -1.84
CA ALA A 315 -11.06 -7.94 -0.76
C ALA A 315 -11.60 -9.37 -0.90
N ALA A 316 -12.87 -9.54 -1.29
CA ALA A 316 -13.47 -10.85 -1.54
C ALA A 316 -12.82 -11.56 -2.74
N VAL A 317 -12.67 -10.86 -3.88
CA VAL A 317 -12.00 -11.38 -5.09
C VAL A 317 -10.57 -11.81 -4.77
N LYS A 318 -9.81 -10.98 -4.04
CA LYS A 318 -8.45 -11.30 -3.60
C LYS A 318 -8.40 -12.57 -2.74
N SER A 319 -9.34 -12.73 -1.80
CA SER A 319 -9.40 -13.89 -0.91
C SER A 319 -9.74 -15.19 -1.65
N ILE A 320 -10.74 -15.13 -2.54
CA ILE A 320 -11.16 -16.28 -3.36
C ILE A 320 -10.05 -16.69 -4.33
N ALA A 321 -9.43 -15.71 -4.99
CA ALA A 321 -8.34 -15.97 -5.94
C ALA A 321 -7.10 -16.57 -5.28
N GLY A 322 -6.77 -16.15 -4.05
CA GLY A 322 -5.70 -16.76 -3.27
C GLY A 322 -5.97 -18.24 -3.00
N GLN A 323 -7.15 -18.57 -2.44
CA GLN A 323 -7.54 -19.95 -2.16
C GLN A 323 -7.61 -20.81 -3.43
N LEU A 324 -8.09 -20.25 -4.54
CA LEU A 324 -8.16 -20.95 -5.82
C LEU A 324 -6.75 -21.20 -6.38
N SER A 325 -5.86 -20.21 -6.30
CA SER A 325 -4.46 -20.36 -6.70
C SER A 325 -3.80 -21.50 -5.92
N ASP A 326 -4.06 -21.63 -4.63
CA ASP A 326 -3.45 -22.67 -3.78
C ASP A 326 -4.03 -24.07 -4.04
N ARG A 327 -5.31 -24.18 -4.41
CA ARG A 327 -5.97 -25.47 -4.72
C ARG A 327 -5.74 -25.95 -6.15
N CYS A 328 -5.45 -25.04 -7.08
CA CYS A 328 -5.23 -25.36 -8.50
C CYS A 328 -3.80 -25.85 -8.76
N ASN A 329 -3.53 -27.12 -8.46
CA ASN A 329 -2.23 -27.76 -8.75
C ASN A 329 -2.08 -28.25 -10.20
N PHE A 330 -3.16 -28.25 -10.99
CA PHE A 330 -3.16 -28.71 -12.38
C PHE A 330 -2.53 -27.72 -13.37
N VAL A 331 -2.27 -26.48 -12.95
CA VAL A 331 -1.74 -25.41 -13.81
C VAL A 331 -0.41 -24.91 -13.22
N SER A 332 0.59 -24.72 -14.09
CA SER A 332 1.90 -24.17 -13.69
C SER A 332 1.73 -22.85 -12.91
N GLU A 333 2.54 -22.66 -11.87
CA GLU A 333 2.52 -21.44 -11.06
C GLU A 333 2.70 -20.17 -11.92
N ARG A 334 3.55 -20.26 -12.96
CA ARG A 334 3.74 -19.20 -13.97
C ARG A 334 2.43 -18.76 -14.62
N VAL A 335 1.64 -19.73 -15.06
CA VAL A 335 0.39 -19.49 -15.79
C VAL A 335 -0.66 -18.90 -14.85
N ARG A 336 -0.75 -19.40 -13.60
CA ARG A 336 -1.69 -18.89 -12.58
C ARG A 336 -1.50 -17.39 -12.31
N PHE A 337 -0.30 -16.96 -11.92
CA PHE A 337 -0.08 -15.54 -11.62
C PHE A 337 -0.14 -14.66 -12.88
N THR A 338 0.28 -15.18 -14.05
CA THR A 338 0.20 -14.42 -15.31
C THR A 338 -1.25 -14.16 -15.69
N ILE A 339 -2.13 -15.15 -15.59
CA ILE A 339 -3.57 -14.99 -15.82
C ILE A 339 -4.17 -13.98 -14.84
N CYS A 340 -3.87 -14.08 -13.55
CA CYS A 340 -4.33 -13.11 -12.55
C CYS A 340 -3.86 -11.68 -12.88
N GLY A 341 -2.61 -11.52 -13.32
CA GLY A 341 -2.07 -10.24 -13.77
C GLY A 341 -2.82 -9.68 -14.98
N ILE A 342 -3.03 -10.50 -16.01
CA ILE A 342 -3.76 -10.11 -17.23
C ILE A 342 -5.19 -9.69 -16.90
N ILE A 343 -5.93 -10.52 -16.15
CA ILE A 343 -7.31 -10.23 -15.75
C ILE A 343 -7.35 -8.92 -14.98
N SER A 344 -6.42 -8.70 -14.05
CA SER A 344 -6.34 -7.46 -13.26
C SER A 344 -6.21 -6.22 -14.15
N ARG A 345 -5.27 -6.24 -15.11
CA ARG A 345 -4.95 -5.08 -15.95
C ARG A 345 -5.99 -4.84 -17.05
N LEU A 346 -6.41 -5.90 -17.75
CA LEU A 346 -7.45 -5.78 -18.77
C LEU A 346 -8.79 -5.43 -18.15
N GLY A 347 -9.14 -6.03 -17.02
CA GLY A 347 -10.38 -5.70 -16.30
C GLY A 347 -10.41 -4.23 -15.88
N LEU A 348 -9.29 -3.69 -15.39
CA LEU A 348 -9.16 -2.27 -15.09
C LEU A 348 -9.36 -1.41 -16.35
N ALA A 349 -8.66 -1.70 -17.45
CA ALA A 349 -8.79 -0.94 -18.70
C ALA A 349 -10.22 -1.00 -19.29
N ILE A 350 -10.86 -2.17 -19.28
CA ILE A 350 -12.25 -2.35 -19.75
C ILE A 350 -13.21 -1.53 -18.90
N GLY A 351 -13.04 -1.53 -17.58
CA GLY A 351 -13.90 -0.74 -16.69
C GLY A 351 -13.71 0.76 -16.89
N TYR A 352 -12.49 1.23 -17.15
CA TYR A 352 -12.23 2.62 -17.55
C TYR A 352 -12.95 3.00 -18.86
N ILE A 353 -12.87 2.16 -19.89
CA ILE A 353 -13.59 2.37 -21.17
C ILE A 353 -15.11 2.35 -20.93
N GLY A 354 -15.60 1.44 -20.08
CA GLY A 354 -17.01 1.37 -19.70
C GLY A 354 -17.52 2.65 -19.02
N MET A 355 -16.72 3.23 -18.12
CA MET A 355 -17.04 4.52 -17.48
C MET A 355 -17.01 5.68 -18.49
N ALA A 356 -16.07 5.67 -19.43
CA ALA A 356 -15.91 6.75 -20.40
C ALA A 356 -17.03 6.82 -21.46
N THR A 357 -17.65 5.69 -21.79
CA THR A 357 -18.55 5.55 -22.95
C THR A 357 -20.03 5.53 -22.58
N THR A 358 -20.36 5.43 -21.29
CA THR A 358 -21.74 5.30 -20.82
C THR A 358 -22.29 6.62 -20.29
N SER A 359 -23.56 6.90 -20.60
CA SER A 359 -24.31 7.99 -19.98
C SER A 359 -25.19 7.49 -18.82
N SER A 360 -25.28 6.17 -18.60
CA SER A 360 -26.10 5.59 -17.55
C SER A 360 -25.33 5.51 -16.24
N THR A 361 -25.85 6.16 -15.20
CA THR A 361 -25.27 6.18 -13.86
C THR A 361 -25.06 4.77 -13.27
N LEU A 362 -26.01 3.86 -13.51
CA LEU A 362 -25.92 2.48 -13.03
C LEU A 362 -24.77 1.72 -13.72
N VAL A 363 -24.66 1.84 -15.05
CA VAL A 363 -23.61 1.18 -15.82
C VAL A 363 -22.23 1.72 -15.44
N ALA A 364 -22.13 3.04 -15.25
CA ALA A 364 -20.91 3.70 -14.79
C ALA A 364 -20.48 3.19 -13.40
N GLN A 365 -21.41 3.07 -12.45
CA GLN A 365 -21.12 2.54 -11.11
C GLN A 365 -20.70 1.06 -11.16
N ILE A 366 -21.32 0.25 -12.01
CA ILE A 366 -20.91 -1.16 -12.22
C ILE A 366 -19.50 -1.22 -12.79
N ALA A 367 -19.17 -0.38 -13.78
CA ALA A 367 -17.84 -0.32 -14.38
C ALA A 367 -16.76 0.18 -13.40
N PHE A 368 -17.08 1.19 -12.58
CA PHE A 368 -16.24 1.66 -11.47
C PHE A 368 -15.98 0.53 -10.46
N THR A 369 -17.04 -0.17 -10.07
CA THR A 369 -16.97 -1.28 -9.12
C THR A 369 -16.14 -2.44 -9.64
N PHE A 370 -16.37 -2.83 -10.90
CA PHE A 370 -15.62 -3.89 -11.58
C PHE A 370 -14.13 -3.57 -11.67
N SER A 371 -13.77 -2.33 -12.04
CA SER A 371 -12.38 -1.86 -12.15
C SER A 371 -11.58 -2.09 -10.86
N ILE A 372 -12.12 -1.65 -9.73
CA ILE A 372 -11.44 -1.75 -8.42
C ILE A 372 -11.46 -3.20 -7.90
N ALA A 373 -12.58 -3.92 -8.10
CA ALA A 373 -12.70 -5.30 -7.65
C ALA A 373 -11.65 -6.20 -8.31
N VAL A 374 -11.48 -6.08 -9.63
CA VAL A 374 -10.53 -6.87 -10.43
C VAL A 374 -9.07 -6.41 -10.21
N SER A 375 -8.85 -5.13 -9.86
CA SER A 375 -7.52 -4.64 -9.45
C SER A 375 -6.96 -5.35 -8.21
N GLY A 376 -7.80 -5.98 -7.38
CA GLY A 376 -7.38 -6.77 -6.23
C GLY A 376 -6.47 -7.96 -6.59
N LEU A 377 -6.56 -8.46 -7.83
CA LEU A 377 -5.72 -9.56 -8.34
C LEU A 377 -4.28 -9.14 -8.64
N ASN A 378 -3.96 -7.83 -8.66
CA ASN A 378 -2.63 -7.33 -9.01
C ASN A 378 -1.52 -7.90 -8.11
N ILE A 379 -1.79 -8.01 -6.81
CA ILE A 379 -0.82 -8.53 -5.82
C ILE A 379 -0.48 -10.00 -6.12
N MET A 380 -1.48 -10.79 -6.53
CA MET A 380 -1.31 -12.21 -6.89
C MET A 380 -0.64 -12.40 -8.25
N GLY A 381 -0.68 -11.38 -9.12
CA GLY A 381 -0.05 -11.41 -10.44
C GLY A 381 1.35 -10.80 -10.47
N THR A 382 1.42 -9.47 -10.56
CA THR A 382 2.68 -8.77 -10.85
C THR A 382 3.64 -8.75 -9.66
N VAL A 383 3.12 -8.56 -8.44
CA VAL A 383 3.95 -8.51 -7.23
C VAL A 383 4.51 -9.89 -6.90
N LYS A 384 3.69 -10.95 -7.05
CA LYS A 384 4.16 -12.34 -6.87
C LYS A 384 5.24 -12.71 -7.87
N CYS A 385 5.11 -12.32 -9.14
CA CYS A 385 6.14 -12.51 -10.16
C CYS A 385 7.48 -11.88 -9.73
N LEU A 386 7.43 -10.64 -9.23
CA LEU A 386 8.62 -9.94 -8.75
C LEU A 386 9.25 -10.61 -7.52
N GLN A 387 8.43 -11.12 -6.61
CA GLN A 387 8.89 -11.88 -5.44
C GLN A 387 9.65 -13.15 -5.83
N LEU A 388 9.08 -13.93 -6.75
CA LEU A 388 9.71 -15.16 -7.23
C LEU A 388 11.01 -14.87 -7.98
N ARG A 389 11.05 -13.81 -8.78
CA ARG A 389 12.23 -13.44 -9.57
C ARG A 389 13.39 -12.93 -8.72
N CYS A 390 13.11 -12.06 -7.74
CA CYS A 390 14.14 -11.39 -6.94
C CYS A 390 14.53 -12.10 -5.63
N LYS A 391 13.72 -13.06 -5.14
CA LYS A 391 13.94 -13.81 -3.90
C LYS A 391 14.41 -12.90 -2.74
N GLN A 392 15.63 -13.13 -2.24
CA GLN A 392 16.24 -12.42 -1.11
C GLN A 392 16.41 -10.91 -1.34
N HIS A 393 16.49 -10.48 -2.61
CA HIS A 393 16.63 -9.07 -2.99
C HIS A 393 15.30 -8.37 -3.29
N VAL A 394 14.17 -9.02 -3.04
CA VAL A 394 12.82 -8.49 -3.33
C VAL A 394 12.53 -7.17 -2.63
N HIS A 395 13.13 -6.93 -1.46
CA HIS A 395 12.95 -5.71 -0.68
C HIS A 395 13.31 -4.44 -1.48
N PHE A 396 14.38 -4.48 -2.30
CA PHE A 396 14.73 -3.37 -3.18
C PHE A 396 13.69 -3.20 -4.30
N ALA A 397 13.29 -4.30 -4.93
CA ALA A 397 12.37 -4.28 -6.06
C ALA A 397 10.95 -3.79 -5.67
N VAL A 398 10.48 -4.17 -4.49
CA VAL A 398 9.21 -3.70 -3.90
C VAL A 398 9.32 -2.24 -3.45
N SER A 399 10.47 -1.81 -2.91
CA SER A 399 10.69 -0.40 -2.56
C SER A 399 10.64 0.51 -3.79
N ALA A 400 11.11 0.04 -4.95
CA ALA A 400 10.98 0.76 -6.20
C ALA A 400 9.50 0.93 -6.63
N ILE A 401 8.66 -0.10 -6.46
CA ILE A 401 7.21 0.00 -6.70
C ILE A 401 6.58 1.05 -5.78
N ALA A 402 6.96 1.08 -4.50
CA ALA A 402 6.46 2.09 -3.56
C ALA A 402 6.85 3.51 -3.99
N LEU A 403 8.11 3.71 -4.42
CA LEU A 403 8.58 4.99 -4.95
C LEU A 403 7.76 5.42 -6.17
N MET A 404 7.54 4.52 -7.13
CA MET A 404 6.71 4.76 -8.31
C MET A 404 5.28 5.13 -7.92
N ALA A 405 4.70 4.48 -6.90
CA ALA A 405 3.37 4.80 -6.42
C ALA A 405 3.27 6.24 -5.89
N TYR A 406 4.27 6.75 -5.17
CA TYR A 406 4.28 8.16 -4.72
C TYR A 406 4.44 9.14 -5.88
N VAL A 407 5.26 8.82 -6.88
CA VAL A 407 5.37 9.65 -8.11
C VAL A 407 4.02 9.72 -8.83
N ILE A 408 3.30 8.60 -8.89
CA ILE A 408 1.95 8.55 -9.47
C ILE A 408 0.94 9.34 -8.62
N GLN A 409 0.97 9.23 -7.29
CA GLN A 409 0.10 10.04 -6.42
C GLN A 409 0.38 11.54 -6.53
N PHE A 410 1.61 11.93 -6.88
CA PHE A 410 1.95 13.32 -7.17
C PHE A 410 1.45 13.75 -8.55
N GLY A 411 1.62 12.90 -9.57
CA GLY A 411 1.22 13.22 -10.95
C GLY A 411 -0.29 13.15 -11.20
N ALA A 412 -1.02 12.23 -10.54
CA ALA A 412 -2.43 12.00 -10.80
C ALA A 412 -3.30 13.25 -10.51
N PRO A 413 -3.12 13.99 -9.40
CA PRO A 413 -3.88 15.21 -9.16
C PRO A 413 -3.62 16.31 -10.18
N ILE A 414 -2.38 16.42 -10.66
CA ILE A 414 -2.02 17.38 -11.71
C ILE A 414 -2.73 17.01 -13.02
N LEU A 415 -2.73 15.73 -13.37
CA LEU A 415 -3.45 15.21 -14.54
C LEU A 415 -4.96 15.50 -14.46
N VAL A 416 -5.57 15.24 -13.30
CA VAL A 416 -7.00 15.52 -13.07
C VAL A 416 -7.30 17.01 -13.09
N GLY A 417 -6.45 17.85 -12.49
CA GLY A 417 -6.65 19.31 -12.48
C GLY A 417 -6.61 19.92 -13.89
N ILE A 418 -5.78 19.37 -14.79
CA ILE A 418 -5.68 19.84 -16.18
C ILE A 418 -6.84 19.33 -17.03
N ILE A 419 -7.24 18.06 -16.89
CA ILE A 419 -8.24 17.43 -17.76
C ILE A 419 -9.67 17.68 -17.27
N CYS A 420 -9.88 17.74 -15.96
CA CYS A 420 -11.19 17.83 -15.31
C CYS A 420 -11.33 19.08 -14.42
N PRO A 421 -11.08 20.31 -14.93
CA PRO A 421 -11.20 21.52 -14.10
C PRO A 421 -12.62 21.73 -13.55
N ASP A 422 -13.65 21.40 -14.33
CA ASP A 422 -15.05 21.67 -14.02
C ASP A 422 -15.85 20.41 -13.63
N ASN A 423 -15.18 19.26 -13.57
CA ASN A 423 -15.77 17.95 -13.29
C ASN A 423 -16.95 17.57 -14.21
N THR A 424 -16.94 17.97 -15.48
CA THR A 424 -18.03 17.57 -16.41
C THR A 424 -17.90 16.10 -16.85
N PRO A 425 -19.01 15.43 -17.21
CA PRO A 425 -18.97 14.04 -17.69
C PRO A 425 -18.03 13.84 -18.89
N GLU A 426 -17.96 14.82 -19.80
CA GLU A 426 -17.08 14.77 -20.97
C GLU A 426 -15.59 14.81 -20.59
N GLN A 427 -15.22 15.70 -19.66
CA GLN A 427 -13.86 15.80 -19.14
C GLN A 427 -13.41 14.49 -18.49
N TRP A 428 -14.28 13.92 -17.65
CA TRP A 428 -14.03 12.62 -17.01
C TRP A 428 -13.96 11.46 -18.02
N GLY A 429 -14.78 11.49 -19.08
CA GLY A 429 -14.69 10.53 -20.19
C GLY A 429 -13.32 10.55 -20.88
N TRP A 430 -12.78 11.73 -21.16
CA TRP A 430 -11.43 11.87 -21.72
C TRP A 430 -10.34 11.36 -20.76
N LEU A 431 -10.41 11.75 -19.48
CA LEU A 431 -9.48 11.26 -18.45
C LEU A 431 -9.47 9.73 -18.40
N PHE A 432 -10.65 9.11 -18.38
CA PHE A 432 -10.78 7.66 -18.31
C PHE A 432 -10.23 6.95 -19.55
N MET A 433 -10.44 7.50 -20.75
CA MET A 433 -9.86 6.96 -21.98
C MET A 433 -8.33 7.03 -21.96
N ILE A 434 -7.76 8.17 -21.55
CA ILE A 434 -6.31 8.35 -21.47
C ILE A 434 -5.70 7.35 -20.49
N ILE A 435 -6.26 7.23 -19.29
CA ILE A 435 -5.77 6.28 -18.28
C ILE A 435 -5.95 4.83 -18.76
N GLY A 436 -7.08 4.49 -19.37
CA GLY A 436 -7.33 3.16 -19.93
C GLY A 436 -6.29 2.75 -20.97
N VAL A 437 -5.93 3.66 -21.89
CA VAL A 437 -4.88 3.44 -22.89
C VAL A 437 -3.51 3.26 -22.23
N ILE A 438 -3.16 4.09 -21.23
CA ILE A 438 -1.90 3.95 -20.49
C ILE A 438 -1.83 2.61 -19.77
N VAL A 439 -2.90 2.20 -19.08
CA VAL A 439 -2.98 0.91 -18.38
C VAL A 439 -2.76 -0.25 -19.35
N PHE A 440 -3.41 -0.21 -20.52
CA PHE A 440 -3.27 -1.24 -21.55
C PHE A 440 -1.86 -1.28 -22.12
N ALA A 441 -1.32 -0.13 -22.56
CA ALA A 441 -0.01 -0.05 -23.20
C ALA A 441 1.13 -0.48 -22.26
N THR A 442 1.08 -0.06 -21.00
CA THR A 442 2.10 -0.42 -19.99
C THR A 442 2.00 -1.87 -19.53
N SER A 443 0.83 -2.49 -19.63
CA SER A 443 0.60 -3.87 -19.20
C SER A 443 0.74 -4.87 -20.34
N ALA A 444 0.63 -4.44 -21.60
CA ALA A 444 0.73 -5.32 -22.75
C ALA A 444 1.99 -6.19 -22.70
N PRO A 445 3.22 -5.69 -22.45
CA PRO A 445 4.42 -6.52 -22.46
C PRO A 445 4.45 -7.62 -21.38
N PHE A 446 3.66 -7.50 -20.31
CA PHE A 446 3.77 -8.35 -19.11
C PHE A 446 3.71 -9.87 -19.38
N PRO A 447 2.74 -10.41 -20.15
CA PRO A 447 2.61 -11.86 -20.34
C PRO A 447 3.78 -12.52 -21.06
N TRP A 448 4.52 -11.76 -21.88
CA TRP A 448 5.64 -12.30 -22.67
C TRP A 448 6.93 -12.39 -21.85
N PHE A 449 7.11 -11.51 -20.88
CA PHE A 449 8.34 -11.40 -20.08
C PHE A 449 8.22 -11.99 -18.68
N THR A 450 7.03 -12.43 -18.25
CA THR A 450 6.85 -13.04 -16.93
C THR A 450 7.55 -14.39 -16.81
N THR A 451 8.25 -14.59 -15.70
CA THR A 451 8.83 -15.89 -15.34
C THR A 451 8.59 -16.22 -13.87
N ALA A 452 8.49 -17.52 -13.58
CA ALA A 452 8.45 -18.04 -12.21
C ALA A 452 9.87 -18.40 -11.71
N GLU A 453 10.86 -18.39 -12.60
CA GLU A 453 12.21 -18.82 -12.29
C GLU A 453 13.00 -17.72 -11.59
N PRO A 454 13.72 -18.07 -10.51
CA PRO A 454 14.60 -17.14 -9.82
C PRO A 454 15.69 -16.60 -10.74
N ALA A 455 16.06 -15.33 -10.59
CA ALA A 455 17.15 -14.77 -11.39
C ALA A 455 18.51 -15.31 -10.95
N GLU A 456 19.48 -15.34 -11.87
CA GLU A 456 20.84 -15.85 -11.60
C GLU A 456 21.53 -15.11 -10.46
N TYR A 457 21.31 -13.80 -10.36
CA TYR A 457 21.86 -12.96 -9.29
C TYR A 457 21.30 -13.29 -7.89
N THR A 458 20.35 -14.23 -7.79
CA THR A 458 19.80 -14.71 -6.51
C THR A 458 20.43 -16.02 -6.03
N LEU A 459 21.29 -16.64 -6.84
CA LEU A 459 22.01 -17.86 -6.46
C LEU A 459 23.25 -17.53 -5.61
N PRO A 460 23.72 -18.45 -4.74
CA PRO A 460 24.99 -18.32 -4.04
C PRO A 460 26.15 -18.00 -4.99
N ARG A 461 27.12 -17.17 -4.55
CA ARG A 461 28.26 -16.75 -5.37
C ARG A 461 29.01 -17.93 -6.02
N GLU A 462 29.19 -19.03 -5.30
CA GLU A 462 29.84 -20.24 -5.81
C GLU A 462 29.11 -20.81 -7.04
N GLN A 463 27.77 -20.88 -7.00
CA GLN A 463 26.95 -21.32 -8.13
C GLN A 463 26.92 -20.31 -9.28
N GLN A 464 27.03 -19.01 -8.99
CA GLN A 464 27.15 -17.98 -10.02
C GLN A 464 28.47 -18.12 -10.80
N GLU A 465 29.57 -18.37 -10.09
CA GLU A 465 30.90 -18.56 -10.70
C GLU A 465 30.97 -19.84 -11.54
N GLU A 466 30.35 -20.93 -11.09
CA GLU A 466 30.26 -22.18 -11.86
C GLU A 466 29.47 -21.99 -13.16
N MET A 467 28.31 -21.36 -13.12
CA MET A 467 27.53 -21.08 -14.34
C MET A 467 28.25 -20.13 -15.29
N LYS A 468 28.96 -19.13 -14.76
CA LYS A 468 29.73 -18.20 -15.59
C LYS A 468 30.85 -18.93 -16.33
N LYS A 469 31.57 -19.83 -15.64
CA LYS A 469 32.59 -20.69 -16.26
C LYS A 469 31.99 -21.60 -17.33
N GLN A 470 30.81 -22.18 -17.09
CA GLN A 470 30.12 -23.01 -18.09
C GLN A 470 29.74 -22.21 -19.35
N ARG A 471 29.25 -20.98 -19.21
CA ARG A 471 28.96 -20.11 -20.37
C ARG A 471 30.20 -19.69 -21.15
N GLU A 472 31.27 -19.33 -20.45
CA GLU A 472 32.56 -19.02 -21.09
C GLU A 472 33.11 -20.23 -21.85
N LEU A 473 32.88 -21.45 -21.35
CA LEU A 473 33.20 -22.71 -22.04
C LEU A 473 32.31 -22.98 -23.25
N GLU A 474 31.02 -22.66 -23.18
CA GLU A 474 30.08 -22.80 -24.30
C GLU A 474 30.30 -21.76 -25.41
N GLU A 475 30.72 -20.53 -25.07
CA GLU A 475 31.06 -19.48 -26.03
C GLU A 475 32.44 -19.70 -26.69
N CYS A 476 33.31 -20.52 -26.08
CA CYS A 476 34.59 -20.91 -26.66
C CYS A 476 34.53 -22.14 -27.59
N CYS A 477 33.41 -22.88 -27.61
CA CYS A 477 33.13 -23.96 -28.55
C CYS A 477 32.29 -23.46 -29.73
#